data_AF-A0A7C2TPM0-F1
#
_entry.id   AF-A0A7C2TPM0-F1
#
_cell.length_a   1.000
_cell.length_b   1.000
_cell.length_c   1.000
_cell.angle_alpha   90.00
_cell.angle_beta   90.00
_cell.angle_gamma   90.00
#
_symmetry.space_group_name_H-M   'P 1'
#
loop_
_entity.id
_entity.type
_entity.pdbx_description
1 polymer ?
#
loop_
_entity_poly.entity_id
_entity_poly.type
_entity_poly.pdbx_seq_one_letter_code
_entity_poly.pdbx_strand_id
1 'polypeptide(L)'
;MKEFFYSEPFFENAASFKDMRIMHFKPFYDKEEYSVYDACARQFPKEVCEGILLKFNIAKIYLTGLVWQEQLFGMVGIGLSRGEELENRQAIESFFRQASIAMARRMTEDRLLRSEQRFREMITLSDKPALVFNQEGRAILVNPRFTGEFGYTQEDILNRDAWFEKAFPDPEYRKKAVTLLDSDHNPSNGTFPIRCRDGREKEISLQPVRLSDGTVVIGCDPADARQSGK
;
A
#
# COMPACT_ATOMS: atom_id res chain seq x y z
N MET A 1 -6.54 10.77 15.83
CA MET A 1 -6.21 12.20 15.75
C MET A 1 -7.14 12.94 14.80
N LYS A 2 -7.21 12.58 13.50
CA LYS A 2 -8.12 13.24 12.53
C LYS A 2 -9.59 13.23 12.97
N GLU A 3 -10.10 12.06 13.38
CA GLU A 3 -11.50 11.93 13.85
C GLU A 3 -11.80 12.78 15.09
N PHE A 4 -10.83 12.95 15.98
CA PHE A 4 -10.99 13.71 17.23
C PHE A 4 -11.30 15.19 16.98
N PHE A 5 -10.64 15.79 15.99
CA PHE A 5 -10.87 17.19 15.65
C PHE A 5 -12.07 17.39 14.71
N TYR A 6 -12.57 16.35 14.06
CA TYR A 6 -13.71 16.43 13.15
C TYR A 6 -15.05 16.33 13.90
N SER A 7 -15.02 15.89 15.16
CA SER A 7 -16.18 15.80 16.05
C SER A 7 -16.29 17.00 17.00
N GLU A 8 -17.42 17.08 17.70
CA GLU A 8 -17.61 18.00 18.83
C GLU A 8 -16.46 17.86 19.85
N PRO A 9 -15.91 18.95 20.40
CA PRO A 9 -16.30 20.36 20.26
C PRO A 9 -15.58 21.14 19.15
N PHE A 10 -14.76 20.51 18.32
CA PHE A 10 -13.86 21.22 17.39
C PHE A 10 -14.48 21.42 15.99
N PHE A 11 -15.14 20.40 15.44
CA PHE A 11 -15.76 20.43 14.10
C PHE A 11 -14.83 20.92 12.98
N GLU A 12 -13.55 20.62 13.08
CA GLU A 12 -12.54 21.02 12.11
C GLU A 12 -12.54 20.11 10.89
N ASN A 13 -11.94 20.59 9.80
CA ASN A 13 -11.73 19.83 8.58
C ASN A 13 -10.35 20.14 7.97
N ALA A 14 -9.98 19.45 6.89
CA ALA A 14 -8.67 19.65 6.28
C ALA A 14 -8.45 21.08 5.77
N ALA A 15 -9.49 21.77 5.31
CA ALA A 15 -9.38 23.15 4.88
C ALA A 15 -9.12 24.09 6.06
N SER A 16 -9.81 23.85 7.18
CA SER A 16 -9.69 24.68 8.39
C SER A 16 -8.33 24.54 9.09
N PHE A 17 -7.66 23.39 8.92
CA PHE A 17 -6.30 23.14 9.40
C PHE A 17 -5.17 23.67 8.51
N LYS A 18 -5.49 24.13 7.29
CA LYS A 18 -4.49 24.62 6.34
C LYS A 18 -3.83 25.91 6.81
N ASP A 19 -4.59 26.75 7.51
CA ASP A 19 -4.12 28.02 8.02
C ASP A 19 -3.54 27.85 9.42
N MET A 20 -2.41 28.51 9.68
CA MET A 20 -1.78 28.49 10.99
C MET A 20 -2.61 29.30 12.00
N ARG A 21 -2.93 28.69 13.14
CA ARG A 21 -3.69 29.30 14.22
C ARG A 21 -2.84 29.43 15.47
N ILE A 22 -3.21 30.37 16.33
CA ILE A 22 -2.52 30.62 17.60
C ILE A 22 -3.46 30.22 18.72
N MET A 23 -2.97 29.36 19.61
CA MET A 23 -3.68 28.96 20.82
C MET A 23 -2.95 29.56 22.02
N HIS A 24 -3.71 30.16 22.93
CA HIS A 24 -3.20 30.78 24.16
C HIS A 24 -3.57 29.92 25.35
N PHE A 25 -2.65 29.77 26.30
CA PHE A 25 -2.83 28.87 27.43
C PHE A 25 -2.70 29.56 28.79
N LYS A 26 -3.41 29.01 29.77
CA LYS A 26 -3.26 29.39 31.18
C LYS A 26 -1.98 28.80 31.77
N PRO A 27 -1.38 29.43 32.79
CA PRO A 27 -1.82 30.68 33.44
C PRO A 27 -1.30 31.95 32.74
N PHE A 28 -0.66 31.84 31.57
CA PHE A 28 0.00 32.98 30.91
C PHE A 28 -0.96 34.00 30.31
N TYR A 29 -2.14 33.54 29.88
CA TYR A 29 -3.25 34.33 29.35
C TYR A 29 -4.54 34.04 30.12
N ASP A 30 -5.42 35.05 30.26
CA ASP A 30 -6.69 34.91 30.97
C ASP A 30 -7.73 34.08 30.21
N LYS A 31 -7.68 34.16 28.88
CA LYS A 31 -8.53 33.41 27.96
C LYS A 31 -7.77 32.21 27.42
N GLU A 32 -8.32 31.03 27.67
CA GLU A 32 -7.90 29.75 27.11
C GLU A 32 -9.11 29.13 26.42
N GLU A 33 -9.05 28.98 25.09
CA GLU A 33 -10.13 28.34 24.32
C GLU A 33 -10.07 26.82 24.44
N TYR A 34 -8.85 26.27 24.35
CA TYR A 34 -8.60 24.84 24.47
C TYR A 34 -7.26 24.62 25.19
N SER A 35 -7.16 23.53 25.94
CA SER A 35 -5.94 23.16 26.65
C SER A 35 -4.88 22.58 25.71
N VAL A 36 -3.61 22.53 26.13
CA VAL A 36 -2.56 21.80 25.38
C VAL A 36 -2.90 20.31 25.26
N TYR A 37 -3.56 19.74 26.27
CA TYR A 37 -4.03 18.35 26.22
C TYR A 37 -5.03 18.12 25.07
N ASP A 38 -5.93 19.07 24.83
CA ASP A 38 -6.84 19.06 23.70
C ASP A 38 -6.10 19.30 22.36
N ALA A 39 -5.15 20.23 22.33
CA ALA A 39 -4.30 20.48 21.16
C ALA A 39 -3.47 19.24 20.73
N CYS A 40 -3.08 18.41 21.69
CA CYS A 40 -2.42 17.12 21.47
C CYS A 40 -3.39 15.97 21.14
N ALA A 41 -4.66 16.25 20.89
CA ALA A 41 -5.72 15.27 20.68
C ALA A 41 -5.78 14.20 21.78
N ARG A 42 -5.47 14.59 23.02
CA ARG A 42 -5.51 13.74 24.22
C ARG A 42 -4.62 12.50 24.17
N GLN A 43 -3.57 12.52 23.35
CA GLN A 43 -2.66 11.37 23.21
C GLN A 43 -1.69 11.20 24.39
N PHE A 44 -1.46 12.28 25.13
CA PHE A 44 -0.58 12.30 26.29
C PHE A 44 -1.39 12.57 27.55
N PRO A 45 -1.01 12.02 28.72
CA PRO A 45 -1.66 12.36 29.98
C PRO A 45 -1.67 13.87 30.22
N LYS A 46 -2.76 14.37 30.81
CA LYS A 46 -2.97 15.81 31.00
C LYS A 46 -1.87 16.44 31.83
N GLU A 47 -1.41 15.74 32.87
CA GLU A 47 -0.34 16.16 33.78
C GLU A 47 0.99 16.31 33.04
N VAL A 48 1.24 15.49 32.02
CA VAL A 48 2.43 15.58 31.16
C VAL A 48 2.34 16.82 30.28
N CYS A 49 1.18 17.08 29.66
CA CYS A 49 0.96 18.29 28.86
C CYS A 49 1.12 19.57 29.68
N GLU A 50 0.47 19.64 30.84
CA GLU A 50 0.56 20.79 31.77
C GLU A 50 1.99 20.95 32.30
N GLY A 51 2.67 19.85 32.63
CA GLY A 51 4.06 19.86 33.08
C GLY A 51 5.03 20.37 32.02
N ILE A 52 4.88 19.97 30.75
CA ILE A 52 5.67 20.49 29.62
C ILE A 52 5.43 22.00 29.46
N LEU A 53 4.16 22.41 29.46
CA LEU A 53 3.78 23.82 29.30
C LEU A 53 4.45 24.71 30.34
N LEU A 54 4.39 24.33 31.62
CA LEU A 54 4.97 25.12 32.72
C LEU A 54 6.50 25.06 32.71
N LYS A 55 7.06 23.86 32.53
CA LYS A 55 8.53 23.65 32.57
C LYS A 55 9.25 24.39 31.44
N PHE A 56 8.65 24.45 30.25
CA PHE A 56 9.22 25.11 29.08
C PHE A 56 8.67 26.52 28.85
N ASN A 57 7.86 27.05 29.77
CA ASN A 57 7.27 28.39 29.70
C ASN A 57 6.50 28.65 28.37
N ILE A 58 5.73 27.66 27.91
CA ILE A 58 4.98 27.73 26.64
C ILE A 58 3.66 28.44 26.90
N ALA A 59 3.59 29.71 26.52
CA ALA A 59 2.40 30.53 26.71
C ALA A 59 1.40 30.41 25.56
N LYS A 60 1.90 30.17 24.34
CA LYS A 60 1.10 30.02 23.13
C LYS A 60 1.69 28.98 22.18
N ILE A 61 0.85 28.35 21.37
CA ILE A 61 1.26 27.42 20.32
C ILE A 61 0.69 27.88 18.98
N TYR A 62 1.56 27.96 17.97
CA TYR A 62 1.20 28.12 16.57
C TYR A 62 0.96 26.73 15.99
N LEU A 63 -0.28 26.41 15.68
CA LEU A 63 -0.71 25.10 15.24
C LEU A 63 -1.16 25.15 13.78
N THR A 64 -0.65 24.23 12.97
CA THR A 64 -1.06 24.05 11.58
C THR A 64 -1.14 22.57 11.22
N GLY A 65 -2.05 22.22 10.32
CA GLY A 65 -2.13 20.88 9.77
C GLY A 65 -1.21 20.70 8.56
N LEU A 66 -0.62 19.52 8.46
CA LEU A 66 0.04 19.08 7.25
C LEU A 66 -1.01 18.53 6.30
N VAL A 67 -1.46 19.36 5.36
CA VAL A 67 -2.62 19.07 4.51
C VAL A 67 -2.24 19.05 3.04
N TRP A 68 -2.69 18.02 2.32
CA TRP A 68 -2.57 17.91 0.86
C TRP A 68 -3.83 17.28 0.26
N GLN A 69 -4.38 17.89 -0.81
CA GLN A 69 -5.62 17.44 -1.50
C GLN A 69 -6.75 17.02 -0.53
N GLU A 70 -7.06 17.90 0.43
CA GLU A 70 -8.11 17.69 1.45
C GLU A 70 -7.86 16.54 2.44
N GLN A 71 -6.66 15.98 2.42
CA GLN A 71 -6.21 14.99 3.39
C GLN A 71 -5.27 15.63 4.42
N LEU A 72 -5.63 15.50 5.70
CA LEU A 72 -4.77 15.82 6.83
C LEU A 72 -3.85 14.65 7.14
N PHE A 73 -2.53 14.88 7.09
CA PHE A 73 -1.49 13.90 7.37
C PHE A 73 -0.96 13.96 8.80
N GLY A 74 -1.14 15.10 9.46
CA GLY A 74 -0.71 15.34 10.83
C GLY A 74 -0.83 16.81 11.19
N MET A 75 -0.37 17.18 12.38
CA MET A 75 -0.36 18.55 12.87
C MET A 75 1.02 18.89 13.41
N VAL A 76 1.42 20.14 13.24
CA VAL A 76 2.67 20.68 13.79
C VAL A 76 2.34 21.89 14.65
N GLY A 77 2.84 21.87 15.88
CA GLY A 77 2.73 22.96 16.83
C GLY A 77 4.11 23.57 17.13
N ILE A 78 4.22 24.90 17.08
CA ILE A 78 5.39 25.64 17.55
C ILE A 78 5.00 26.37 18.83
N GLY A 79 5.54 25.93 19.97
CA GLY A 79 5.29 26.55 21.27
C GLY A 79 6.27 27.70 21.55
N LEU A 80 5.75 28.84 21.99
CA LEU A 80 6.51 30.04 22.33
C LEU A 80 6.08 30.58 23.69
N SER A 81 6.97 31.31 24.36
CA SER A 81 6.64 32.05 25.58
C SER A 81 5.84 33.32 25.28
N ARG A 82 5.33 33.99 26.32
CA ARG A 82 4.39 35.11 26.19
C ARG A 82 4.96 36.33 25.47
N GLY A 83 6.27 36.57 25.61
CA GLY A 83 6.95 37.72 25.00
C GLY A 83 7.53 37.45 23.62
N GLU A 84 7.49 36.20 23.15
CA GLU A 84 8.06 35.79 21.87
C GLU A 84 7.00 35.80 20.78
N GLU A 85 7.38 36.14 19.55
CA GLU A 85 6.51 36.07 18.37
C GLU A 85 7.15 35.17 17.32
N LEU A 86 6.31 34.52 16.52
CA LEU A 86 6.80 33.67 15.44
C LEU A 86 7.31 34.52 14.28
N GLU A 87 8.62 34.67 14.18
CA GLU A 87 9.26 35.35 13.06
C GLU A 87 9.11 34.56 11.75
N ASN A 88 9.08 35.27 10.62
CA ASN A 88 9.02 34.67 9.28
C ASN A 88 7.89 33.65 9.09
N ARG A 89 6.72 33.90 9.68
CA ARG A 89 5.53 33.03 9.61
C ARG A 89 5.25 32.52 8.19
N GLN A 90 5.32 33.38 7.17
CA GLN A 90 5.09 33.00 5.78
C GLN A 90 6.11 31.96 5.27
N ALA A 91 7.39 32.08 5.66
CA ALA A 91 8.41 31.11 5.29
C ALA A 91 8.13 29.76 5.97
N ILE A 92 7.76 29.77 7.25
CA ILE A 92 7.40 28.57 8.01
C ILE A 92 6.18 27.88 7.41
N GLU A 93 5.13 28.63 7.06
CA GLU A 93 3.96 28.10 6.35
C GLU A 93 4.33 27.47 5.00
N SER A 94 5.25 28.08 4.25
CA SER A 94 5.78 27.52 3.00
C SER A 94 6.52 26.20 3.24
N PHE A 95 7.37 26.12 4.27
CA PHE A 95 8.04 24.88 4.66
C PHE A 95 7.05 23.77 5.04
N PHE A 96 6.02 24.09 5.82
CA PHE A 96 4.99 23.09 6.18
C PHE A 96 4.16 22.64 4.98
N ARG A 97 3.89 23.52 4.01
CA ARG A 97 3.28 23.13 2.74
C ARG A 97 4.17 22.16 1.96
N GLN A 98 5.47 22.43 1.87
CA GLN A 98 6.42 21.52 1.22
C GLN A 98 6.51 20.17 1.95
N ALA A 99 6.57 20.20 3.28
CA ALA A 99 6.56 18.99 4.10
C ALA A 99 5.27 18.18 3.89
N SER A 100 4.11 18.83 3.76
CA SER A 100 2.82 18.18 3.48
C SER A 100 2.86 17.43 2.14
N ILE A 101 3.40 18.06 1.09
CA ILE A 101 3.56 17.44 -0.24
C ILE A 101 4.51 16.24 -0.14
N ALA A 102 5.66 16.41 0.52
CA ALA A 102 6.66 15.35 0.68
C ALA A 102 6.10 14.15 1.46
N MET A 103 5.37 14.39 2.55
CA MET A 103 4.71 13.33 3.32
C MET A 103 3.63 12.62 2.51
N ALA A 104 2.79 13.36 1.79
CA ALA A 104 1.75 12.77 0.94
C ALA A 104 2.35 11.85 -0.14
N ARG A 105 3.44 12.29 -0.78
CA ARG A 105 4.19 11.49 -1.74
C ARG A 105 4.72 10.21 -1.09
N ARG A 106 5.44 10.34 0.04
CA ARG A 106 6.02 9.19 0.74
C ARG A 106 4.97 8.18 1.20
N MET A 107 3.85 8.63 1.76
CA MET A 107 2.77 7.73 2.17
C MET A 107 2.11 7.01 0.99
N THR A 108 2.03 7.67 -0.17
CA THR A 108 1.50 7.05 -1.40
C THR A 108 2.47 5.98 -1.91
N GLU A 109 3.77 6.27 -1.95
CA GLU A 109 4.82 5.32 -2.31
C GLU A 109 4.81 4.12 -1.34
N ASP A 110 4.76 4.34 -0.02
CA ASP A 110 4.69 3.29 0.99
C ASP A 110 3.44 2.41 0.83
N ARG A 111 2.29 3.02 0.49
CA ARG A 111 1.04 2.29 0.25
C ARG A 111 1.15 1.41 -0.99
N LEU A 112 1.76 1.91 -2.06
CA LEU A 112 2.00 1.14 -3.28
C LEU A 112 2.91 -0.05 -3.00
N LEU A 113 4.05 0.18 -2.33
CA LEU A 113 5.00 -0.87 -1.93
C LEU A 113 4.34 -1.94 -1.07
N ARG A 114 3.54 -1.55 -0.07
CA ARG A 114 2.79 -2.50 0.77
C ARG A 114 1.77 -3.31 -0.04
N SER A 115 1.12 -2.70 -1.03
CA SER A 115 0.17 -3.39 -1.90
C SER A 115 0.89 -4.43 -2.77
N GLU A 116 2.02 -4.06 -3.37
CA GLU A 116 2.85 -4.98 -4.16
C GLU A 116 3.39 -6.14 -3.32
N GLN A 117 3.90 -5.83 -2.12
CA GLN A 117 4.39 -6.85 -1.18
C GLN A 117 3.27 -7.83 -0.78
N ARG A 118 2.08 -7.33 -0.44
CA ARG A 118 0.93 -8.18 -0.10
C ARG A 118 0.52 -9.08 -1.26
N PHE A 119 0.51 -8.57 -2.50
CA PHE A 119 0.24 -9.37 -3.68
C PHE A 119 1.30 -10.49 -3.84
N ARG A 120 2.58 -10.14 -3.76
CA ARG A 120 3.69 -11.10 -3.82
C ARG A 120 3.58 -12.16 -2.74
N GLU A 121 3.31 -11.77 -1.50
CA GLU A 121 3.12 -12.69 -0.36
C GLU A 121 1.94 -13.64 -0.59
N MET A 122 0.79 -13.13 -1.04
CA MET A 122 -0.40 -13.94 -1.30
C MET A 122 -0.14 -15.05 -2.33
N ILE A 123 0.52 -14.73 -3.45
CA ILE A 123 0.85 -15.73 -4.47
C ILE A 123 1.96 -16.67 -4.01
N THR A 124 2.97 -16.15 -3.30
CA THR A 124 4.09 -16.95 -2.78
C THR A 124 3.63 -17.97 -1.75
N LEU A 125 2.69 -17.60 -0.87
CA LEU A 125 2.16 -18.45 0.18
C LEU A 125 0.97 -19.31 -0.26
N SER A 126 0.46 -19.12 -1.48
CA SER A 126 -0.60 -19.96 -2.04
C SER A 126 -0.18 -21.43 -2.07
N ASP A 127 -1.13 -22.30 -1.76
CA ASP A 127 -1.01 -23.75 -1.86
C ASP A 127 -1.11 -24.27 -3.30
N LYS A 128 -1.51 -23.41 -4.24
CA LYS A 128 -1.61 -23.73 -5.66
C LYS A 128 -0.34 -23.34 -6.43
N PRO A 129 0.15 -24.18 -7.35
CA PRO A 129 1.18 -23.78 -8.30
C PRO A 129 0.75 -22.56 -9.13
N ALA A 130 1.56 -21.51 -9.13
CA ALA A 130 1.27 -20.29 -9.87
C ALA A 130 2.51 -19.62 -10.47
N LEU A 131 2.31 -19.01 -11.62
CA LEU A 131 3.25 -18.13 -12.33
C LEU A 131 2.62 -16.76 -12.52
N VAL A 132 3.44 -15.71 -12.51
CA VAL A 132 2.99 -14.35 -12.78
C VAL A 132 3.90 -13.71 -13.82
N PHE A 133 3.28 -13.15 -14.86
CA PHE A 133 3.94 -12.40 -15.92
C PHE A 133 3.44 -10.95 -15.91
N ASN A 134 4.33 -9.99 -16.11
CA ASN A 134 3.94 -8.60 -16.32
C ASN A 134 3.32 -8.40 -17.73
N GLN A 135 2.88 -7.19 -18.03
CA GLN A 135 2.32 -6.82 -19.34
C GLN A 135 3.27 -7.05 -20.53
N GLU A 136 4.58 -7.10 -20.30
CA GLU A 136 5.61 -7.38 -21.32
C GLU A 136 5.88 -8.89 -21.46
N GLY A 137 5.15 -9.73 -20.73
CA GLY A 137 5.35 -11.17 -20.70
C GLY A 137 6.58 -11.63 -19.89
N ARG A 138 7.29 -10.75 -19.18
CA ARG A 138 8.40 -11.12 -18.30
C ARG A 138 7.86 -11.78 -17.05
N ALA A 139 8.47 -12.88 -16.63
CA ALA A 139 8.12 -13.53 -15.39
C ALA A 139 8.57 -12.69 -14.19
N ILE A 140 7.63 -12.32 -13.33
CA ILE A 140 7.89 -11.51 -12.12
C ILE A 140 7.77 -12.31 -10.83
N LEU A 141 7.13 -13.48 -10.89
CA LEU A 141 6.99 -14.40 -9.78
C LEU A 141 6.72 -15.83 -10.27
N VAL A 142 7.51 -16.78 -9.78
CA VAL A 142 7.24 -18.22 -9.80
C VAL A 142 7.12 -18.66 -8.34
N ASN A 143 5.94 -19.14 -7.93
CA ASN A 143 5.75 -19.43 -6.51
C ASN A 143 6.44 -20.76 -6.11
N PRO A 144 6.76 -20.96 -4.82
CA PRO A 144 7.42 -22.17 -4.35
C PRO A 144 6.64 -23.45 -4.65
N ARG A 145 5.29 -23.39 -4.65
CA ARG A 145 4.45 -24.54 -5.03
C ARG A 145 4.64 -24.94 -6.48
N PHE A 146 4.76 -23.98 -7.40
CA PHE A 146 5.08 -24.25 -8.80
C PHE A 146 6.44 -24.90 -8.95
N THR A 147 7.45 -24.37 -8.26
CA THR A 147 8.80 -24.96 -8.29
C THR A 147 8.81 -26.39 -7.73
N GLY A 148 8.12 -26.63 -6.62
CA GLY A 148 8.03 -27.98 -6.03
C GLY A 148 7.28 -28.97 -6.92
N GLU A 149 6.23 -28.53 -7.61
CA GLU A 149 5.38 -29.39 -8.42
C GLU A 149 6.00 -29.71 -9.80
N PHE A 150 6.64 -28.73 -10.45
CA PHE A 150 7.12 -28.84 -11.83
C PHE A 150 8.65 -28.76 -11.99
N GLY A 151 9.38 -28.39 -10.93
CA GLY A 151 10.84 -28.35 -10.89
C GLY A 151 11.48 -27.12 -11.53
N TYR A 152 10.70 -26.22 -12.14
CA TYR A 152 11.21 -24.97 -12.73
C TYR A 152 11.24 -23.85 -11.70
N THR A 153 12.37 -23.15 -11.66
CA THR A 153 12.58 -21.97 -10.82
C THR A 153 12.29 -20.68 -11.57
N GLN A 154 12.32 -19.56 -10.86
CA GLN A 154 12.25 -18.22 -11.47
C GLN A 154 13.36 -17.96 -12.49
N GLU A 155 14.54 -18.55 -12.31
CA GLU A 155 15.68 -18.41 -13.22
C GLU A 155 15.49 -19.21 -14.51
N ASP A 156 14.74 -20.33 -14.43
CA ASP A 156 14.43 -21.17 -15.60
C ASP A 156 13.34 -20.54 -16.49
N ILE A 157 12.49 -19.67 -15.91
CA ILE A 157 11.34 -19.05 -16.56
C ILE A 157 11.56 -17.53 -16.59
N LEU A 158 12.19 -17.04 -17.65
CA LEU A 158 12.47 -15.60 -17.82
C LEU A 158 11.25 -14.82 -18.34
N ASN A 159 10.47 -15.46 -19.20
CA ASN A 159 9.30 -14.88 -19.82
C ASN A 159 8.28 -15.96 -20.19
N ARG A 160 7.09 -15.51 -20.60
CA ARG A 160 5.95 -16.33 -20.96
C ARG A 160 6.33 -17.35 -22.03
N ASP A 161 6.90 -16.90 -23.14
CA ASP A 161 7.22 -17.77 -24.27
C ASP A 161 8.21 -18.87 -23.87
N ALA A 162 9.30 -18.52 -23.17
CA ALA A 162 10.29 -19.47 -22.68
C ALA A 162 9.68 -20.55 -21.78
N TRP A 163 8.66 -20.21 -20.99
CA TRP A 163 7.91 -21.19 -20.22
C TRP A 163 7.06 -22.09 -21.11
N PHE A 164 6.31 -21.54 -22.07
CA PHE A 164 5.53 -22.34 -23.02
C PHE A 164 6.41 -23.30 -23.82
N GLU A 165 7.64 -22.92 -24.20
CA GLU A 165 8.55 -23.80 -24.92
C GLU A 165 8.97 -25.02 -24.09
N LYS A 166 9.24 -24.81 -22.79
CA LYS A 166 9.64 -25.86 -21.86
C LYS A 166 8.47 -26.75 -21.47
N ALA A 167 7.32 -26.14 -21.16
CA ALA A 167 6.13 -26.83 -20.70
C ALA A 167 5.41 -27.60 -21.83
N PHE A 168 5.42 -27.07 -23.06
CA PHE A 168 4.79 -27.66 -24.24
C PHE A 168 5.78 -27.84 -25.40
N PRO A 169 6.63 -28.88 -25.37
CA PRO A 169 7.63 -29.11 -26.40
C PRO A 169 7.01 -29.34 -27.78
N ASP A 170 5.83 -29.96 -27.86
CA ASP A 170 5.08 -30.13 -29.10
C ASP A 170 4.53 -28.78 -29.60
N PRO A 171 4.91 -28.31 -30.80
CA PRO A 171 4.48 -27.02 -31.34
C PRO A 171 2.96 -26.88 -31.54
N GLU A 172 2.26 -27.97 -31.86
CA GLU A 172 0.81 -27.95 -32.11
C GLU A 172 0.03 -27.84 -30.79
N TYR A 173 0.48 -28.54 -29.74
CA TYR A 173 -0.07 -28.37 -28.40
C TYR A 173 0.26 -26.99 -27.82
N ARG A 174 1.47 -26.48 -28.04
CA ARG A 174 1.89 -25.15 -27.59
C ARG A 174 1.01 -24.05 -28.17
N LYS A 175 0.76 -24.07 -29.48
CA LYS A 175 -0.14 -23.12 -30.15
C LYS A 175 -1.54 -23.15 -29.52
N LYS A 176 -2.11 -24.35 -29.33
CA LYS A 176 -3.43 -24.51 -28.70
C LYS A 176 -3.47 -23.94 -27.28
N ALA A 177 -2.45 -24.23 -26.47
CA ALA A 177 -2.35 -23.71 -25.10
C ALA A 177 -2.27 -22.17 -25.09
N VAL A 178 -1.39 -21.58 -25.91
CA VAL A 178 -1.24 -20.11 -26.03
C VAL A 178 -2.55 -19.46 -26.48
N THR A 179 -3.19 -19.96 -27.54
CA THR A 179 -4.45 -19.42 -28.04
C THR A 179 -5.58 -19.49 -27.00
N LEU A 180 -5.65 -20.57 -26.23
CA LEU A 180 -6.65 -20.69 -25.15
C LEU A 180 -6.43 -19.64 -24.05
N LEU A 181 -5.18 -19.43 -23.65
CA LEU A 181 -4.81 -18.43 -22.64
C LEU A 181 -4.96 -16.98 -23.14
N ASP A 182 -4.90 -16.78 -24.45
CA ASP A 182 -5.07 -15.48 -25.07
C ASP A 182 -6.53 -15.09 -25.30
N SER A 183 -7.44 -16.07 -25.39
CA SER A 183 -8.86 -15.80 -25.55
C SER A 183 -9.47 -15.17 -24.29
N ASP A 184 -10.14 -14.02 -24.43
CA ASP A 184 -10.89 -13.34 -23.35
C ASP A 184 -12.15 -14.10 -22.91
N HIS A 185 -12.42 -15.27 -23.50
CA HIS A 185 -13.56 -16.10 -23.19
C HIS A 185 -13.18 -17.12 -22.12
N ASN A 186 -14.09 -17.29 -21.16
CA ASN A 186 -14.05 -18.27 -20.07
C ASN A 186 -13.23 -19.51 -20.46
N PRO A 187 -12.13 -19.85 -19.75
CA PRO A 187 -11.24 -20.93 -20.15
C PRO A 187 -12.07 -22.20 -20.32
N SER A 188 -12.27 -22.60 -21.57
CA SER A 188 -12.89 -23.88 -21.87
C SER A 188 -12.02 -24.95 -21.22
N ASN A 189 -12.69 -25.99 -20.71
CA ASN A 189 -12.17 -27.07 -19.86
C ASN A 189 -11.08 -27.93 -20.54
N GLY A 190 -10.00 -27.32 -21.01
CA GLY A 190 -8.84 -28.01 -21.55
C GLY A 190 -7.88 -28.36 -20.43
N THR A 191 -7.68 -29.66 -20.23
CA THR A 191 -6.47 -30.16 -19.58
C THR A 191 -5.38 -30.31 -20.62
N PHE A 192 -4.15 -30.01 -20.23
CA PHE A 192 -2.99 -30.14 -21.10
C PHE A 192 -1.88 -30.91 -20.38
N PRO A 193 -1.17 -31.81 -21.09
CA PRO A 193 0.06 -32.37 -20.57
C PRO A 193 1.14 -31.28 -20.57
N ILE A 194 1.74 -31.03 -19.42
CA ILE A 194 2.94 -30.21 -19.30
C ILE A 194 4.15 -31.06 -18.95
N ARG A 195 5.30 -30.71 -19.52
CA ARG A 195 6.57 -31.35 -19.21
C ARG A 195 7.28 -30.65 -18.04
N CYS A 196 7.47 -31.38 -16.95
CA CYS A 196 8.27 -30.97 -15.80
C CYS A 196 9.76 -30.91 -16.17
N ARG A 197 10.56 -30.22 -15.34
CA ARG A 197 12.00 -30.07 -15.58
C ARG A 197 12.75 -31.41 -15.65
N ASP A 198 12.28 -32.41 -14.92
CA ASP A 198 12.84 -33.77 -14.90
C ASP A 198 12.37 -34.66 -16.06
N GLY A 199 11.55 -34.11 -16.98
CA GLY A 199 11.03 -34.80 -18.14
C GLY A 199 9.69 -35.53 -17.91
N ARG A 200 9.17 -35.61 -16.68
CA ARG A 200 7.85 -36.20 -16.43
C ARG A 200 6.74 -35.32 -17.00
N GLU A 201 5.68 -35.95 -17.49
CA GLU A 201 4.50 -35.23 -17.98
C GLU A 201 3.38 -35.30 -16.94
N LYS A 202 2.71 -34.16 -16.72
CA LYS A 202 1.58 -34.02 -15.79
C LYS A 202 0.41 -33.36 -16.50
N GLU A 203 -0.78 -33.89 -16.29
CA GLU A 203 -1.99 -33.32 -16.85
C GLU A 203 -2.56 -32.25 -15.92
N ILE A 204 -2.62 -31.00 -16.41
CA ILE A 204 -3.06 -29.84 -15.63
C ILE A 204 -4.08 -29.00 -16.38
N SER A 205 -4.87 -28.23 -15.63
CA SER A 205 -5.69 -27.14 -16.15
C SER A 205 -5.03 -25.79 -15.81
N LEU A 206 -4.91 -24.93 -16.82
CA LEU A 206 -4.37 -23.58 -16.67
C LEU A 206 -5.51 -22.58 -16.43
N GLN A 207 -5.35 -21.73 -15.42
CA GLN A 207 -6.31 -20.70 -15.03
C GLN A 207 -5.66 -19.32 -15.12
N PRO A 208 -5.73 -18.65 -16.29
CA PRO A 208 -5.26 -17.29 -16.43
C PRO A 208 -6.23 -16.30 -15.76
N VAL A 209 -5.67 -15.35 -15.02
CA VAL A 209 -6.35 -14.17 -14.52
C VAL A 209 -5.57 -12.95 -14.97
N ARG A 210 -6.21 -12.06 -15.73
CA ARG A 210 -5.62 -10.78 -16.14
C ARG A 210 -6.01 -9.69 -15.16
N LEU A 211 -5.01 -9.00 -14.64
CA LEU A 211 -5.21 -7.82 -13.81
C LEU A 211 -5.34 -6.56 -14.69
N SER A 212 -5.87 -5.49 -14.11
CA SER A 212 -6.12 -4.22 -14.82
C SER A 212 -4.86 -3.56 -15.39
N ASP A 213 -3.68 -3.88 -14.84
CA ASP A 213 -2.38 -3.35 -15.26
C ASP A 213 -1.70 -4.22 -16.35
N GLY A 214 -2.41 -5.20 -16.89
CA GLY A 214 -1.89 -6.13 -17.90
C GLY A 214 -1.06 -7.28 -17.31
N THR A 215 -0.88 -7.36 -15.99
CA THR A 215 -0.27 -8.51 -15.33
C THR A 215 -1.15 -9.75 -15.51
N VAL A 216 -0.54 -10.89 -15.82
CA VAL A 216 -1.21 -12.17 -15.99
C VAL A 216 -0.74 -13.15 -14.92
N VAL A 217 -1.67 -13.62 -14.10
CA VAL A 217 -1.46 -14.71 -13.14
C VAL A 217 -1.96 -16.00 -13.77
N ILE A 218 -1.14 -17.04 -13.80
CA ILE A 218 -1.50 -18.36 -14.32
C ILE A 218 -1.42 -19.36 -13.19
N GLY A 219 -2.59 -19.78 -12.67
CA GLY A 219 -2.71 -20.90 -11.75
C GLY A 219 -2.72 -22.24 -12.49
N CYS A 220 -2.14 -23.27 -11.89
CA CYS A 220 -2.18 -24.63 -12.43
C CYS A 220 -2.89 -25.55 -11.42
N ASP A 221 -4.03 -26.11 -11.83
CA ASP A 221 -4.75 -27.11 -11.05
C ASP A 221 -4.54 -28.51 -11.65
N PRO A 222 -4.41 -29.58 -10.84
CA PRO A 222 -4.44 -30.95 -11.34
C PRO A 222 -5.78 -31.23 -12.05
N ALA A 223 -5.74 -32.03 -13.13
CA ALA A 223 -6.94 -32.44 -13.85
C ALA A 223 -8.03 -33.06 -12.94
N ASP A 224 -7.60 -33.82 -11.92
CA ASP A 224 -8.49 -34.55 -11.01
C ASP A 224 -9.15 -33.67 -9.93
N ALA A 225 -8.61 -32.48 -9.66
CA ALA A 225 -9.05 -31.63 -8.55
C ALA A 225 -10.45 -31.02 -8.74
N ARG A 226 -11.02 -31.08 -9.95
CA ARG A 226 -12.37 -30.56 -10.24
C ARG A 226 -13.51 -31.46 -9.77
N GLN A 227 -13.27 -32.71 -9.37
CA GLN A 227 -14.34 -33.63 -8.96
C GLN A 227 -14.74 -33.52 -7.48
N SER A 228 -13.96 -32.83 -6.63
CA SER A 228 -14.19 -32.80 -5.18
C SER A 228 -14.80 -31.49 -4.64
N GLY A 229 -15.17 -30.54 -5.52
CA GLY A 229 -15.82 -29.28 -5.14
C GLY A 229 -17.22 -29.17 -5.71
N LYS A 230 -18.16 -29.97 -5.20
CA LYS A 230 -19.61 -29.80 -5.38
C LYS A 230 -20.32 -29.91 -4.05
#